data_AF-A0A6P0VDT4-F1
#
_entry.id   AF-A0A6P0VDT4-F1
#
_cell.length_a   1.000
_cell.length_b   1.000
_cell.length_c   1.000
_cell.angle_alpha   90.00
_cell.angle_beta   90.00
_cell.angle_gamma   90.00
#
_symmetry.space_group_name_H-M   'P 1'
#
loop_
_entity.id
_entity.type
_entity.pdbx_description
1 polymer ?
#
loop_
_entity_poly.entity_id
_entity_poly.type
_entity_poly.pdbx_seq_one_letter_code
_entity_poly.pdbx_strand_id
1 'polypeptide(L)'
;MNHQKIAELGASLRQIDRKLLTPTTQKDNTRVWYQGGEPYFDLFVELRQGKIEWFQFTLRGKSLSWKPQPYSWQTGTTNELHNDDFTLYPASKLIESNRHLDWEFIELVRSILQTRAGEPFFDQILSLFDYP
;
A
#
# COMPACT_ATOMS: atom_id res chain seq x y z
N MET A 1 3.71 16.47 -8.67
CA MET A 1 4.26 15.37 -9.50
C MET A 1 3.58 15.41 -10.87
N ASN A 2 4.26 15.02 -11.96
CA ASN A 2 3.65 15.05 -13.31
C ASN A 2 2.50 14.01 -13.41
N HIS A 3 1.35 14.40 -13.97
CA HIS A 3 0.18 13.53 -14.17
C HIS A 3 0.53 12.26 -14.95
N GLN A 4 1.43 12.36 -15.93
CA GLN A 4 1.91 11.20 -16.68
C GLN A 4 2.59 10.18 -15.76
N LYS A 5 3.42 10.65 -14.82
CA LYS A 5 4.13 9.76 -13.88
C LYS A 5 3.16 9.09 -12.90
N ILE A 6 2.10 9.78 -12.50
CA ILE A 6 1.03 9.21 -11.66
C ILE A 6 0.31 8.08 -12.43
N ALA A 7 -0.04 8.32 -13.70
CA ALA A 7 -0.67 7.33 -14.57
C ALA A 7 0.23 6.11 -14.79
N GLU A 8 1.52 6.32 -15.06
CA GLU A 8 2.51 5.24 -15.19
C GLU A 8 2.63 4.40 -13.92
N LEU A 9 2.66 5.02 -12.74
CA LEU A 9 2.70 4.30 -11.46
C LEU A 9 1.44 3.46 -11.28
N GLY A 10 0.26 4.03 -11.49
CA GLY A 10 -1.00 3.28 -11.37
C GLY A 10 -1.09 2.10 -12.34
N ALA A 11 -0.74 2.32 -13.61
CA ALA A 11 -0.72 1.28 -14.64
C ALA A 11 0.31 0.16 -14.36
N SER A 12 1.36 0.45 -13.60
CA SER A 12 2.39 -0.52 -13.24
C SER A 12 1.95 -1.52 -12.17
N LEU A 13 0.87 -1.24 -11.41
CA LEU A 13 0.36 -2.13 -10.37
C LEU A 13 -0.22 -3.41 -10.97
N ARG A 14 0.42 -4.55 -10.70
CA ARG A 14 -0.03 -5.87 -11.15
C ARG A 14 -0.34 -6.74 -9.96
N GLN A 15 -1.53 -7.35 -9.97
CA GLN A 15 -1.91 -8.29 -8.93
C GLN A 15 -1.00 -9.52 -8.98
N ILE A 16 -0.42 -9.88 -7.85
CA ILE A 16 0.35 -11.11 -7.71
C ILE A 16 -0.61 -12.27 -7.48
N ASP A 17 -0.35 -13.41 -8.11
CA ASP A 17 -1.17 -14.61 -7.96
C ASP A 17 -1.27 -15.00 -6.49
N ARG A 18 -2.50 -15.16 -6.00
CA ARG A 18 -2.82 -15.55 -4.63
C ARG A 18 -2.14 -16.86 -4.21
N LYS A 19 -1.83 -17.76 -5.15
CA LYS A 19 -1.11 -19.01 -4.86
C LYS A 19 0.33 -18.78 -4.42
N LEU A 20 0.91 -17.63 -4.77
CA LEU A 20 2.25 -17.22 -4.34
C LEU A 20 2.24 -16.54 -2.97
N LEU A 21 1.05 -16.20 -2.45
CA LEU A 21 0.89 -15.64 -1.12
C LEU A 21 0.81 -16.78 -0.10
N THR A 22 1.49 -16.62 1.03
CA THR A 22 1.35 -17.53 2.16
C THR A 22 -0.13 -17.66 2.52
N PRO A 23 -0.67 -18.90 2.61
CA PRO A 23 -2.06 -19.10 2.98
C PRO A 23 -2.36 -18.42 4.31
N THR A 24 -3.40 -17.61 4.35
CA THR A 24 -3.94 -17.08 5.60
C THR A 24 -4.46 -18.25 6.43
N THR A 25 -4.06 -18.33 7.69
CA THR A 25 -4.50 -19.38 8.63
C THR A 25 -5.98 -19.25 9.03
N GLN A 26 -6.61 -18.11 8.69
CA GLN A 26 -8.01 -17.82 8.98
C GLN A 26 -8.85 -18.00 7.72
N LYS A 27 -9.87 -18.87 7.81
CA LYS A 27 -10.70 -19.37 6.71
C LYS A 27 -11.44 -18.28 5.91
N ASP A 28 -11.57 -17.08 6.48
CA ASP A 28 -12.33 -15.96 5.91
C ASP A 28 -11.47 -14.73 5.55
N ASN A 29 -10.15 -14.78 5.79
CA ASN A 29 -9.23 -13.69 5.47
C ASN A 29 -8.57 -13.95 4.11
N THR A 30 -8.61 -12.95 3.23
CA THR A 30 -7.93 -12.96 1.93
C THR A 30 -6.93 -11.82 1.89
N ARG A 31 -5.66 -12.15 1.65
CA ARG A 31 -4.65 -11.16 1.34
C ARG A 31 -4.57 -10.95 -0.16
N VAL A 32 -4.63 -9.69 -0.58
CA VAL A 32 -4.44 -9.24 -1.95
C VAL A 32 -3.15 -8.43 -2.00
N TRP A 33 -2.32 -8.72 -3.01
CA TRP A 33 -1.07 -8.01 -3.24
C TRP A 33 -1.00 -7.54 -4.68
N TYR A 34 -0.71 -6.25 -4.85
CA TYR A 34 -0.30 -5.67 -6.11
C TYR A 34 1.15 -5.20 -5.99
N GLN A 35 1.97 -5.60 -6.95
CA GLN A 35 3.34 -5.14 -7.09
C GLN A 35 3.41 -4.11 -8.22
N GLY A 36 4.00 -2.96 -7.93
CA GLY A 36 4.27 -1.92 -8.91
C GLY A 36 5.58 -2.16 -9.68
N GLY A 37 5.81 -1.33 -10.70
CA GLY A 37 7.00 -1.45 -11.55
C GLY A 37 8.29 -0.85 -10.97
N GLU A 38 8.22 -0.16 -9.84
CA GLU A 38 9.37 0.42 -9.14
C GLU A 38 9.75 -0.45 -7.91
N PRO A 39 11.03 -0.52 -7.52
CA PRO A 39 11.43 -1.21 -6.29
C PRO A 39 10.65 -0.71 -5.07
N TYR A 40 10.22 -1.67 -4.24
CA TYR A 40 9.47 -1.41 -3.00
C TYR A 40 8.15 -0.64 -3.19
N PHE A 41 7.62 -0.65 -4.42
CA PHE A 41 6.28 -0.17 -4.73
C PHE A 41 5.29 -1.33 -4.61
N ASP A 42 4.56 -1.37 -3.50
CA ASP A 42 3.63 -2.45 -3.19
C ASP A 42 2.31 -1.91 -2.63
N LEU A 43 1.22 -2.60 -2.94
CA LEU A 43 -0.09 -2.41 -2.34
C LEU A 43 -0.56 -3.74 -1.77
N PHE A 44 -0.74 -3.79 -0.46
CA PHE A 44 -1.34 -4.92 0.24
C PHE A 44 -2.69 -4.55 0.82
N VAL A 45 -3.64 -5.48 0.70
CA VAL A 45 -4.97 -5.35 1.30
C VAL A 45 -5.34 -6.67 1.95
N GLU A 46 -5.76 -6.63 3.20
CA GLU A 46 -6.40 -7.77 3.85
C GLU A 46 -7.91 -7.54 3.85
N LEU A 47 -8.62 -8.53 3.31
CA LEU A 47 -10.07 -8.57 3.23
C LEU A 47 -10.60 -9.64 4.18
N ARG A 48 -11.59 -9.32 5.00
CA ARG A 48 -12.40 -10.30 5.72
C ARG A 48 -13.84 -10.20 5.28
N GLN A 49 -14.41 -11.32 4.82
CA GLN A 49 -15.77 -11.35 4.27
C GLN A 49 -15.98 -10.27 3.19
N GLY A 50 -14.95 -10.00 2.38
CA GLY A 50 -14.97 -8.98 1.32
C GLY A 50 -14.82 -7.52 1.79
N LYS A 51 -14.65 -7.26 3.09
CA LYS A 51 -14.40 -5.91 3.64
C LYS A 51 -12.93 -5.69 3.93
N ILE A 52 -12.42 -4.49 3.67
CA ILE A 52 -11.04 -4.13 4.00
C ILE A 52 -10.87 -4.07 5.51
N GLU A 53 -10.01 -4.92 6.06
CA GLU A 53 -9.56 -4.90 7.46
C GLU A 53 -8.14 -4.34 7.60
N TRP A 54 -7.37 -4.29 6.52
CA TRP A 54 -6.07 -3.65 6.53
C TRP A 54 -5.66 -3.24 5.12
N PHE A 55 -4.96 -2.12 5.03
CA PHE A 55 -4.39 -1.59 3.80
C PHE A 55 -2.98 -1.10 4.09
N GLN A 56 -2.06 -1.38 3.18
CA GLN A 56 -0.73 -0.78 3.17
C GLN A 56 -0.28 -0.53 1.75
N PHE A 57 0.18 0.69 1.53
CA PHE A 57 0.82 1.11 0.29
C PHE A 57 2.24 1.56 0.62
N THR A 58 3.23 1.11 -0.15
CA THR A 58 4.59 1.63 -0.04
C THR A 58 5.09 2.14 -1.38
N LEU A 59 5.85 3.22 -1.34
CA LEU A 59 6.47 3.81 -2.51
C LEU A 59 7.65 4.67 -2.07
N ARG A 60 8.83 4.40 -2.63
CA ARG A 60 10.05 5.25 -2.49
C ARG A 60 10.39 5.59 -1.04
N GLY A 61 10.52 4.59 -0.19
CA GLY A 61 10.92 4.81 1.20
C GLY A 61 9.78 5.30 2.10
N LYS A 62 8.55 5.42 1.60
CA LYS A 62 7.37 5.86 2.36
C LYS A 62 6.32 4.77 2.40
N SER A 63 5.53 4.75 3.48
CA SER A 63 4.40 3.86 3.66
C SER A 63 3.16 4.62 4.10
N LEU A 64 2.00 4.19 3.62
CA LEU A 64 0.69 4.60 4.07
C LEU A 64 -0.05 3.34 4.49
N SER A 65 -0.50 3.27 5.73
CA SER A 65 -1.31 2.17 6.22
C SER A 65 -2.64 2.67 6.76
N TRP A 66 -3.62 1.78 6.74
CA TRP A 66 -4.95 2.00 7.30
C TRP A 66 -5.47 0.71 7.91
N LYS A 67 -6.21 0.84 9.01
CA LYS A 67 -6.93 -0.25 9.66
C LYS A 67 -8.23 0.26 10.27
N PRO A 68 -9.25 -0.60 10.44
CA PRO A 68 -10.45 -0.24 11.12
C PRO A 68 -10.21 -0.13 12.63
N GLN A 69 -10.61 1.00 13.20
CA GLN A 69 -10.77 1.35 14.62
C GLN A 69 -9.69 0.92 15.66
N PRO A 70 -9.16 1.84 16.51
CA PRO A 70 -9.38 3.29 16.50
C PRO A 70 -8.72 3.85 15.22
N TYR A 71 -9.55 4.32 14.29
CA TYR A 71 -9.26 4.38 12.87
C TYR A 71 -8.14 5.38 12.68
N SER A 72 -7.06 4.99 12.05
CA SER A 72 -6.09 5.98 11.63
C SER A 72 -5.38 5.53 10.38
N TRP A 73 -5.41 6.44 9.42
CA TRP A 73 -4.30 6.57 8.51
C TRP A 73 -3.02 6.69 9.33
N GLN A 74 -1.97 6.04 8.86
CA GLN A 74 -0.65 6.18 9.42
C GLN A 74 0.34 6.25 8.27
N THR A 75 1.12 7.32 8.24
CA THR A 75 2.25 7.43 7.34
C THR A 75 3.52 7.00 8.06
N GLY A 76 4.49 6.48 7.31
CA GLY A 76 5.78 6.08 7.85
C GLY A 76 6.86 6.14 6.81
N THR A 77 8.10 5.97 7.26
CA THR A 77 9.26 5.77 6.40
C THR A 77 9.72 4.32 6.48
N THR A 78 10.11 3.76 5.35
CA THR A 78 10.72 2.44 5.28
C THR A 78 12.24 2.61 5.32
N ASN A 79 12.92 1.70 6.01
CA ASN A 79 14.38 1.65 6.07
C ASN A 79 15.04 1.23 4.73
N GLU A 80 14.23 1.00 3.69
CA GLU A 80 14.68 0.52 2.36
C GLU A 80 15.59 1.52 1.63
N LEU A 81 15.61 2.79 2.07
CA LEU A 81 16.52 3.82 1.55
C LEU A 81 17.71 4.13 2.47
N HIS A 82 17.80 3.53 3.66
CA HIS A 82 18.95 3.66 4.56
C HIS A 82 20.05 2.67 4.13
N ASN A 83 20.71 2.98 3.01
CA ASN A 83 21.90 2.27 2.56
C ASN A 83 23.16 2.98 3.07
N ASP A 84 23.63 2.60 4.24
CA ASP A 84 25.08 2.64 4.54
C ASP A 84 25.72 1.24 4.53
N ASP A 85 24.96 0.16 4.27
CA ASP A 85 25.57 -1.16 4.15
C ASP A 85 24.77 -2.10 3.23
N PHE A 86 25.21 -2.23 1.98
CA PHE A 86 24.67 -3.14 0.96
C PHE A 86 24.90 -4.64 1.28
N THR A 87 25.34 -4.98 2.50
CA THR A 87 25.79 -6.32 2.89
C THR A 87 24.74 -7.13 3.65
N LEU A 88 23.62 -6.53 4.04
CA LEU A 88 22.56 -7.22 4.77
C LEU A 88 21.22 -6.88 4.14
N TYR A 89 20.62 -7.81 3.39
CA TYR A 89 19.17 -7.76 3.15
C TYR A 89 18.50 -7.97 4.51
N PRO A 90 17.93 -6.95 5.18
CA PRO A 90 17.15 -7.23 6.36
C PRO A 90 15.88 -7.92 5.87
N ALA A 91 15.69 -9.18 6.29
CA ALA A 91 14.48 -9.95 6.01
C ALA A 91 13.20 -9.33 6.62
N SER A 92 13.29 -8.18 7.29
CA SER A 92 12.19 -7.42 7.85
C SER A 92 12.21 -5.99 7.33
N LYS A 93 11.24 -5.64 6.49
CA LYS A 93 10.86 -4.26 6.19
C LYS A 93 10.42 -3.60 7.50
N LEU A 94 11.20 -2.64 8.00
CA LEU A 94 10.84 -1.86 9.18
C LEU A 94 10.12 -0.60 8.72
N ILE A 95 8.88 -0.43 9.20
CA ILE A 95 8.10 0.78 8.99
C ILE A 95 8.18 1.59 10.27
N GLU A 96 8.87 2.72 10.20
CA GLU A 96 8.89 3.71 11.27
C GLU A 96 7.71 4.64 11.09
N SER A 97 6.83 4.67 12.09
CA SER A 97 5.63 5.50 12.05
C SER A 97 5.98 6.97 12.20
N ASN A 98 5.49 7.81 11.30
CA ASN A 98 5.65 9.25 11.42
C ASN A 98 4.86 9.78 12.62
N ARG A 99 5.39 10.81 13.29
CA ARG A 99 4.69 11.51 14.38
C ARG A 99 3.46 12.29 13.88
N HIS A 100 3.46 12.68 12.62
CA HIS A 100 2.37 13.39 11.94
C HIS A 100 2.10 12.74 10.59
N LEU A 101 0.87 12.86 10.09
CA LEU A 101 0.51 12.39 8.76
C LEU A 101 1.23 13.19 7.67
N ASP A 102 1.87 12.47 6.76
CA ASP A 102 2.38 13.01 5.50
C ASP A 102 1.23 13.14 4.50
N TRP A 103 0.51 14.27 4.57
CA TRP A 103 -0.65 14.53 3.70
C TRP A 103 -0.30 14.60 2.23
N GLU A 104 0.90 15.08 1.87
CA GLU A 104 1.37 15.07 0.49
C GLU A 104 1.50 13.63 -0.03
N PHE A 105 2.02 12.72 0.81
CA PHE A 105 2.09 11.32 0.46
C PHE A 105 0.70 10.66 0.39
N ILE A 106 -0.21 10.99 1.30
CA ILE A 106 -1.60 10.50 1.26
C ILE A 106 -2.28 10.88 -0.06
N GLU A 107 -2.21 12.16 -0.45
CA GLU A 107 -2.81 12.64 -1.70
C GLU A 107 -2.12 12.05 -2.93
N LEU A 108 -0.81 11.79 -2.85
CA LEU A 108 -0.10 11.09 -3.90
C LEU A 108 -0.62 9.66 -4.08
N VAL A 109 -0.77 8.90 -2.98
CA VAL A 109 -1.32 7.54 -3.02
C VAL A 109 -2.73 7.56 -3.58
N ARG A 110 -3.58 8.48 -3.10
CA ARG A 110 -4.95 8.66 -3.61
C ARG A 110 -4.94 8.91 -5.13
N SER A 111 -4.08 9.81 -5.60
CA SER A 111 -3.96 10.14 -7.03
C SER A 111 -3.52 8.94 -7.87
N ILE A 112 -2.59 8.11 -7.38
CA ILE A 112 -2.15 6.89 -8.07
C ILE A 112 -3.30 5.89 -8.17
N LEU A 113 -4.02 5.63 -7.08
CA LEU A 113 -5.13 4.69 -7.05
C LEU A 113 -6.32 5.16 -7.90
N GLN A 114 -6.57 6.47 -7.96
CA GLN A 114 -7.62 7.06 -8.80
C GLN A 114 -7.44 6.81 -10.30
N THR A 115 -6.21 6.55 -10.77
CA THR A 115 -5.97 6.18 -12.18
C THR A 115 -6.62 4.84 -12.56
N ARG A 116 -7.04 4.05 -11.56
CA ARG A 116 -7.71 2.76 -11.70
C ARG A 116 -9.14 2.78 -11.17
N ALA A 117 -9.73 3.97 -11.00
CA ALA A 117 -11.13 4.11 -10.65
C ALA A 117 -12.04 3.41 -11.68
N GLY A 118 -13.16 2.87 -11.22
CA GLY A 118 -14.07 2.02 -11.99
C GLY A 118 -13.72 0.53 -11.93
N GLU A 119 -12.54 0.17 -11.42
CA GLU A 119 -12.25 -1.21 -11.04
C GLU A 119 -12.77 -1.48 -9.61
N PRO A 120 -13.66 -2.48 -9.39
CA PRO A 120 -14.35 -2.64 -8.11
C PRO A 120 -13.45 -2.72 -6.88
N PHE A 121 -12.28 -3.34 -7.01
CA PHE A 121 -11.31 -3.44 -5.92
C PHE A 121 -10.66 -2.08 -5.58
N PHE A 122 -10.31 -1.28 -6.60
CA PHE A 122 -9.72 0.04 -6.39
C PHE A 122 -10.77 1.04 -5.89
N ASP A 123 -12.00 0.96 -6.37
CA ASP A 123 -13.12 1.76 -5.86
C ASP A 123 -13.35 1.51 -4.35
N GLN A 124 -13.25 0.26 -3.91
CA GLN A 124 -13.36 -0.09 -2.50
C GLN A 124 -12.24 0.56 -1.66
N ILE A 125 -11.00 0.57 -2.15
CA ILE A 125 -9.87 1.22 -1.46
C ILE A 125 -10.06 2.74 -1.45
N LEU A 126 -10.48 3.34 -2.58
CA LEU A 126 -10.69 4.78 -2.70
C LEU A 126 -11.74 5.29 -1.72
N SER A 127 -12.77 4.48 -1.41
CA SER A 127 -13.78 4.83 -0.41
C SER A 127 -13.21 5.05 1.00
N LEU A 128 -12.03 4.50 1.32
CA LEU A 128 -11.36 4.74 2.60
C LEU A 128 -10.90 6.19 2.77
N PHE A 129 -10.62 6.89 1.66
CA PHE A 129 -10.15 8.28 1.66
C PHE A 129 -11.30 9.29 1.80
N ASP A 130 -12.55 8.83 1.74
CA ASP A 130 -13.73 9.69 1.89
C ASP A 130 -14.14 9.88 3.36
N TYR A 131 -13.54 9.11 4.28
CA TYR A 131 -13.78 9.17 5.72
C TYR A 131 -12.46 9.50 6.46
N PRO A 132 -12.27 10.75 6.93
CA PRO A 132 -11.06 11.17 7.64
C PRO A 132 -10.93 10.58 9.05
#